data_AF-A0A9D7JPV6-F1
#
_entry.id   AF-A0A9D7JPV6-F1
#
_cell.length_a   1.000
_cell.length_b   1.000
_cell.length_c   1.000
_cell.angle_alpha   90.00
_cell.angle_beta   90.00
_cell.angle_gamma   90.00
#
_symmetry.space_group_name_H-M   'P 1'
#
loop_
_entity.id
_entity.type
_entity.pdbx_description
1 polymer ?
#
loop_
_entity_poly.entity_id
_entity_poly.type
_entity_poly.pdbx_seq_one_letter_code
_entity_poly.pdbx_strand_id
1 'polypeptide(L)'
;MSGHLTYEESKLVVFKGLRLLAVITLLEVFIALIGNGHIINGFHLVKWIMYPLMISLSLYKAYFIIYEFMHMKYEVKTLAMAVLLPMTLLIWAMIAFFSEGNHWFNDRNYVRTADKIEVKESITPQGEHKEPVLEIQDVH
;
A
#
# COMPACT_ATOMS: atom_id res chain seq x y z
N MET A 1 -20.97 27.68 31.14
CA MET A 1 -21.54 28.43 30.00
C MET A 1 -21.34 27.59 28.76
N SER A 2 -22.39 26.87 28.36
CA SER A 2 -22.40 25.94 27.25
C SER A 2 -22.52 26.70 25.93
N GLY A 3 -21.38 26.92 25.27
CA GLY A 3 -21.34 27.35 23.88
C GLY A 3 -21.79 26.20 22.98
N HIS A 4 -23.09 26.18 22.66
CA HIS A 4 -23.60 25.37 21.56
C HIS A 4 -23.00 25.92 20.27
N LEU A 5 -22.05 25.19 19.67
CA LEU A 5 -21.65 25.41 18.29
C LEU A 5 -22.89 25.18 17.43
N THR A 6 -23.28 26.21 16.69
CA THR A 6 -24.50 26.13 15.87
C THR A 6 -24.24 25.18 14.70
N TYR A 7 -25.25 24.44 14.25
CA TYR A 7 -25.12 23.43 13.17
C TYR A 7 -24.41 23.97 11.91
N GLU A 8 -24.55 25.26 11.63
CA GLU A 8 -23.88 25.94 10.51
C GLU A 8 -22.35 26.03 10.69
N GLU A 9 -21.83 26.17 11.91
CA GLU A 9 -20.39 26.25 12.19
C GLU A 9 -19.70 24.90 11.97
N SER A 10 -20.32 23.80 12.44
CA SER A 10 -19.79 22.45 12.24
C SER A 10 -19.73 22.07 10.76
N LYS A 11 -20.74 22.45 9.96
CA LYS A 11 -20.70 22.25 8.50
C LYS A 11 -19.56 23.03 7.85
N LEU A 12 -19.36 24.29 8.25
CA LEU A 12 -18.34 25.14 7.64
C LEU A 12 -16.93 24.62 7.87
N VAL A 13 -16.64 23.99 9.02
CA VAL A 13 -15.35 23.34 9.29
C VAL A 13 -15.15 22.16 8.33
N VAL A 14 -16.15 21.28 8.20
CA VAL A 14 -16.08 20.12 7.29
C VAL A 14 -15.90 20.57 5.83
N PHE A 15 -16.63 21.60 5.39
CA PHE A 15 -16.50 22.13 4.03
C PHE A 15 -15.16 22.82 3.77
N LYS A 16 -14.54 23.44 4.77
CA LYS A 16 -13.18 23.98 4.66
C LYS A 16 -12.17 22.85 4.50
N GLY A 17 -12.27 21.79 5.31
CA GLY A 17 -11.43 20.61 5.20
C GLY A 17 -11.59 19.89 3.87
N LEU A 18 -12.83 19.68 3.43
CA LEU A 18 -13.15 19.06 2.15
C LEU A 18 -12.62 19.88 0.97
N ARG A 19 -12.73 21.21 1.03
CA ARG A 19 -12.18 22.08 -0.01
C ARG A 19 -10.65 21.99 -0.06
N LEU A 20 -9.98 22.00 1.09
CA LEU A 20 -8.52 21.85 1.13
C LEU A 20 -8.08 20.49 0.57
N LEU A 21 -8.76 19.43 0.97
CA LEU A 21 -8.51 18.07 0.48
C LEU A 21 -8.74 17.96 -1.03
N ALA A 22 -9.82 18.57 -1.55
CA ALA A 22 -10.12 18.58 -2.97
C ALA A 22 -9.04 19.33 -3.77
N VAL A 23 -8.53 20.45 -3.25
CA VAL A 23 -7.46 21.22 -3.90
C VAL A 23 -6.15 20.41 -3.95
N ILE A 24 -5.75 19.78 -2.84
CA ILE A 24 -4.50 19.02 -2.81
C ILE A 24 -4.56 17.78 -3.70
N THR A 25 -5.71 17.11 -3.81
CA THR A 25 -5.87 15.97 -4.72
C THR A 25 -5.88 16.40 -6.18
N LEU A 26 -6.48 17.55 -6.51
CA LEU A 26 -6.43 18.12 -7.85
C LEU A 26 -5.00 18.46 -8.26
N LEU A 27 -4.23 19.09 -7.36
CA LEU A 27 -2.82 19.39 -7.57
C LEU A 27 -1.99 18.13 -7.76
N GLU A 28 -2.20 17.10 -6.92
CA GLU A 28 -1.52 15.81 -7.02
C GLU A 28 -1.74 15.15 -8.40
N VAL A 29 -2.99 15.10 -8.87
CA VAL A 29 -3.34 14.56 -10.19
C VAL A 29 -2.75 15.40 -11.31
N PHE A 30 -2.74 16.73 -11.19
CA PHE A 30 -2.16 17.63 -12.18
C PHE A 30 -0.64 17.42 -12.33
N ILE A 31 0.06 17.29 -11.20
CA ILE A 31 1.50 16.96 -11.15
C ILE A 31 1.73 15.57 -11.76
N ALA A 32 0.88 14.59 -11.49
CA ALA A 32 0.99 13.25 -12.06
C ALA A 32 0.80 13.22 -13.58
N LEU A 33 -0.14 14.02 -14.12
CA LEU A 33 -0.38 14.14 -15.57
C LEU A 33 0.80 14.80 -16.28
N ILE A 34 1.31 15.90 -15.72
CA ILE A 34 2.47 16.62 -16.29
C ILE A 34 3.73 15.77 -16.17
N GLY A 35 3.98 15.18 -15.00
CA GLY A 35 5.18 14.39 -14.72
C GLY A 35 5.30 13.10 -15.53
N ASN A 36 4.17 12.46 -15.88
CA ASN A 36 4.15 11.31 -16.79
C ASN A 36 4.26 11.70 -18.27
N GLY A 37 4.40 12.99 -18.60
CA GLY A 37 4.66 13.45 -19.96
C GLY A 37 3.43 13.44 -20.89
N HIS A 38 2.21 13.42 -20.35
CA HIS A 38 0.98 13.40 -21.18
C HIS A 38 0.71 14.73 -21.90
N ILE A 39 1.30 15.84 -21.44
CA ILE A 39 1.08 17.21 -21.96
C ILE A 39 2.28 17.72 -22.79
N ILE A 40 3.52 17.25 -22.52
CA ILE A 40 4.74 17.71 -23.20
C ILE A 40 5.65 16.52 -23.49
N ASN A 41 5.75 16.14 -24.76
CA ASN A 41 6.69 15.12 -25.23
C ASN A 41 8.13 15.57 -24.93
N GLY A 42 8.77 14.98 -23.92
CA GLY A 42 10.17 15.22 -23.56
C GLY A 42 10.43 15.79 -22.17
N PHE A 43 9.40 16.24 -21.44
CA PHE A 43 9.57 16.68 -20.03
C PHE A 43 9.27 15.53 -19.08
N HIS A 44 10.22 14.61 -18.95
CA HIS A 44 10.10 13.50 -18.01
C HIS A 44 10.70 13.95 -16.66
N LEU A 45 9.84 14.33 -15.71
CA LEU A 45 10.27 14.49 -14.32
C LEU A 45 10.95 13.20 -13.88
N VAL A 46 12.13 13.30 -13.24
CA VAL A 46 12.90 12.13 -12.83
C VAL A 46 11.99 11.20 -12.01
N LYS A 47 11.73 9.99 -12.50
CA LYS A 47 10.82 9.00 -11.86
C LYS A 47 11.14 8.81 -10.37
N TRP A 48 12.43 8.83 -10.05
CA TRP A 48 12.96 8.76 -8.69
C TRP A 48 12.55 9.91 -7.76
N ILE A 49 12.20 11.08 -8.29
CA ILE A 49 11.67 12.21 -7.52
C ILE A 49 10.14 12.20 -7.53
N MET A 50 9.54 11.85 -8.67
CA MET A 50 8.09 11.83 -8.82
C MET A 50 7.42 10.81 -7.89
N TYR A 51 7.92 9.58 -7.80
CA TYR A 51 7.33 8.55 -6.96
C TYR A 51 7.32 8.89 -5.46
N PRO A 52 8.44 9.27 -4.81
CA PRO A 52 8.40 9.64 -3.40
C PRO A 52 7.58 10.91 -3.15
N LEU A 53 7.53 11.86 -4.09
CA LEU A 53 6.69 13.04 -3.98
C LEU A 53 5.20 12.69 -3.99
N MET A 54 4.77 11.84 -4.93
CA MET A 54 3.39 11.37 -5.04
C MET A 54 2.98 10.56 -3.79
N ILE A 55 3.85 9.68 -3.30
CA ILE A 55 3.63 8.93 -2.07
C ILE A 55 3.50 9.88 -0.87
N SER A 56 4.37 10.88 -0.76
CA SER A 56 4.37 11.85 0.34
C SER A 56 3.11 12.72 0.36
N LEU A 57 2.66 13.23 -0.80
CA LEU A 57 1.39 13.94 -0.91
C LEU A 57 0.21 13.05 -0.51
N SER A 58 0.24 11.77 -0.93
CA SER A 58 -0.78 10.79 -0.55
C SER A 58 -0.81 10.48 0.95
N LEU A 59 0.34 10.46 1.62
CA LEU A 59 0.42 10.32 3.07
C LEU A 59 -0.05 11.57 3.78
N TYR A 60 0.33 12.75 3.28
CA TYR A 60 -0.08 14.03 3.86
C TYR A 60 -1.61 14.21 3.80
N LYS A 61 -2.26 13.90 2.67
CA LYS A 61 -3.73 13.96 2.59
C LYS A 61 -4.39 12.98 3.57
N ALA A 62 -3.84 11.78 3.74
CA ALA A 62 -4.39 10.79 4.67
C ALA A 62 -4.28 11.28 6.12
N TYR A 63 -3.13 11.85 6.50
CA TYR A 63 -2.96 12.49 7.81
C TYR A 63 -3.93 13.67 7.99
N PHE A 64 -4.09 14.51 6.96
CA PHE A 64 -5.02 15.63 6.98
C PHE A 64 -6.47 15.17 7.17
N ILE A 65 -6.89 14.08 6.52
CA ILE A 65 -8.23 13.51 6.70
C ILE A 65 -8.45 13.12 8.16
N ILE A 66 -7.48 12.42 8.76
CA ILE A 66 -7.55 11.99 10.16
C ILE A 66 -7.60 13.20 11.08
N TYR A 67 -6.90 14.30 10.79
CA TYR A 67 -6.88 15.46 11.67
C TYR A 67 -8.11 16.37 11.53
N GLU A 68 -8.54 16.63 10.29
CA GLU A 68 -9.57 17.63 9.96
C GLU A 68 -10.99 17.04 9.95
N PHE A 69 -11.20 15.87 9.35
CA PHE A 69 -12.52 15.21 9.35
C PHE A 69 -12.80 14.47 10.65
N MET A 70 -11.76 14.07 11.38
CA MET A 70 -11.93 13.60 12.75
C MET A 70 -11.64 14.72 13.75
N HIS A 71 -12.30 15.87 13.60
CA HIS A 71 -12.37 17.05 14.50
C HIS A 71 -12.45 16.69 16.02
N MET A 72 -11.43 16.07 16.58
CA MET A 72 -11.56 15.19 17.77
C MET A 72 -10.25 15.00 18.51
N LYS A 73 -9.19 15.73 18.15
CA LYS A 73 -7.96 15.70 18.94
C LYS A 73 -8.21 16.12 20.39
N TYR A 74 -9.24 16.94 20.65
CA TYR A 74 -9.50 17.50 21.97
C TYR A 74 -10.90 17.19 22.57
N GLU A 75 -11.92 16.82 21.78
CA GLU A 75 -13.27 16.60 22.34
C GLU A 75 -13.72 15.14 22.44
N VAL A 76 -13.30 14.23 21.54
CA VAL A 76 -13.76 12.81 21.56
C VAL A 76 -12.69 11.81 21.08
N LYS A 77 -11.61 11.66 21.87
CA LYS A 77 -10.56 10.64 21.65
C LYS A 77 -11.09 9.23 21.42
N THR A 78 -12.24 8.88 22.01
CA THR A 78 -12.89 7.56 21.85
C THR A 78 -13.31 7.29 20.40
N LEU A 79 -13.88 8.30 19.74
CA LEU A 79 -14.29 8.18 18.36
C LEU A 79 -13.04 8.16 17.45
N ALA A 80 -11.92 8.74 17.91
CA ALA A 80 -10.66 8.72 17.16
C ALA A 80 -10.01 7.34 17.19
N MET A 81 -10.07 6.67 18.34
CA MET A 81 -9.71 5.27 18.50
C MET A 81 -10.51 4.35 17.55
N ALA A 82 -11.80 4.66 17.31
CA ALA A 82 -12.65 3.85 16.44
C ALA A 82 -12.21 3.87 14.96
N VAL A 83 -11.49 4.90 14.52
CA VAL A 83 -10.91 4.96 13.16
C VAL A 83 -9.44 4.49 13.16
N LEU A 84 -8.67 4.82 14.20
CA LEU A 84 -7.27 4.40 14.30
C LEU A 84 -7.11 2.88 14.48
N LEU A 85 -7.99 2.23 15.25
CA LEU A 85 -7.95 0.79 15.49
C LEU A 85 -8.09 -0.02 14.18
N PRO A 86 -9.14 0.17 13.34
CA PRO A 86 -9.25 -0.56 12.08
C PRO A 86 -8.12 -0.21 11.10
N MET A 87 -7.64 1.05 11.07
CA MET A 87 -6.48 1.43 10.25
C MET A 87 -5.20 0.69 10.67
N THR A 88 -4.98 0.54 11.98
CA THR A 88 -3.81 -0.16 12.53
C THR A 88 -3.88 -1.66 12.29
N LEU A 89 -5.07 -2.26 12.50
CA LEU A 89 -5.29 -3.67 12.16
C LEU A 89 -5.14 -3.95 10.67
N LEU A 90 -5.51 -3.00 9.79
CA LEU A 90 -5.31 -3.13 8.36
C LEU A 90 -3.82 -3.16 7.98
N ILE A 91 -2.99 -2.30 8.59
CA ILE A 91 -1.54 -2.33 8.37
C ILE A 91 -0.94 -3.64 8.88
N TRP A 92 -1.34 -4.09 10.06
CA TRP A 92 -0.91 -5.37 10.61
C TRP A 92 -1.32 -6.55 9.72
N ALA A 93 -2.58 -6.57 9.25
CA ALA A 93 -3.09 -7.60 8.36
C ALA A 93 -2.38 -7.60 7.00
N MET A 94 -2.05 -6.44 6.45
CA MET A 94 -1.29 -6.33 5.20
C MET A 94 0.09 -6.99 5.33
N ILE A 95 0.79 -6.77 6.46
CA ILE A 95 2.08 -7.42 6.74
C ILE A 95 1.89 -8.94 6.88
N ALA A 96 0.89 -9.38 7.63
CA ALA A 96 0.60 -10.80 7.83
C ALA A 96 0.28 -11.53 6.52
N PHE A 97 -0.58 -10.94 5.68
CA PHE A 97 -0.94 -11.52 4.39
C PHE A 97 0.23 -11.54 3.39
N PHE A 98 1.12 -10.55 3.40
CA PHE A 98 2.32 -10.61 2.56
C PHE A 98 3.29 -11.70 3.02
N SER A 99 3.45 -11.88 4.33
CA SER A 99 4.27 -12.96 4.89
C SER A 99 3.70 -14.33 4.51
N GLU A 100 2.40 -14.55 4.75
CA GLU A 100 1.72 -15.81 4.43
C GLU A 100 1.72 -16.07 2.91
N GLY A 101 1.46 -15.04 2.11
CA GLY A 101 1.46 -15.13 0.65
C GLY A 101 2.82 -15.53 0.08
N ASN A 102 3.91 -15.01 0.65
CA ASN A 102 5.26 -15.39 0.24
C ASN A 102 5.59 -16.85 0.60
N HIS A 103 5.14 -17.31 1.77
CA HIS A 103 5.33 -18.70 2.20
C HIS A 103 4.60 -19.67 1.27
N TRP A 104 3.32 -19.40 0.96
CA TRP A 104 2.53 -20.20 0.04
C TRP A 104 3.12 -20.27 -1.37
N PHE A 105 3.69 -19.17 -1.87
CA PHE A 105 4.35 -19.14 -3.17
C PHE A 105 5.57 -20.08 -3.21
N ASN A 106 6.38 -20.08 -2.15
CA ASN A 106 7.57 -20.95 -2.06
C ASN A 106 7.20 -22.43 -1.96
N ASP A 107 6.23 -22.77 -1.10
CA ASP A 107 5.79 -24.15 -0.91
C ASP A 107 5.21 -24.75 -2.20
N ARG A 108 4.44 -23.96 -2.96
CA ARG A 108 3.88 -24.41 -4.24
C ARG A 108 4.95 -24.63 -5.31
N ASN A 109 6.02 -23.84 -5.28
CA ASN A 109 7.15 -24.03 -6.20
C ASN A 109 7.99 -25.25 -5.83
N TYR A 110 8.15 -25.54 -4.53
CA TYR A 110 8.80 -26.76 -4.06
C TYR A 110 8.05 -28.01 -4.54
N VAL A 111 6.74 -28.10 -4.29
CA VAL A 111 5.93 -29.27 -4.70
C VAL A 111 5.92 -29.45 -6.22
N ARG A 112 5.76 -28.37 -6.99
CA ARG A 112 5.84 -28.44 -8.46
C ARG A 112 7.19 -28.93 -8.98
N THR A 113 8.27 -28.59 -8.27
CA THR A 113 9.62 -29.03 -8.65
C THR A 113 9.81 -30.50 -8.31
N ALA A 114 9.35 -30.94 -7.13
CA ALA A 114 9.37 -32.34 -6.73
C ALA A 114 8.55 -33.24 -7.69
N ASP A 115 7.31 -32.86 -8.03
CA ASP A 115 6.48 -33.59 -9.00
C ASP A 115 7.16 -33.70 -10.38
N LYS A 116 7.81 -32.62 -10.84
CA LYS A 116 8.55 -32.62 -12.12
C LYS A 116 9.77 -33.54 -12.08
N ILE A 117 10.45 -33.64 -10.93
CA ILE A 117 11.61 -34.52 -10.76
C ILE A 117 11.16 -35.98 -10.77
N GLU A 118 10.14 -36.34 -9.98
CA GLU A 118 9.60 -37.70 -9.90
C GLU A 118 9.05 -38.17 -11.26
N VAL A 119 8.28 -37.29 -11.93
CA VAL A 119 7.79 -37.58 -13.29
C VAL A 119 8.97 -37.80 -14.23
N LYS A 120 9.99 -36.93 -14.24
CA LYS A 120 11.16 -37.08 -15.13
C LYS A 120 11.97 -38.35 -14.84
N GLU A 121 12.11 -38.73 -13.58
CA GLU A 121 12.81 -39.95 -13.17
C GLU A 121 12.05 -41.21 -13.62
N SER A 122 10.72 -41.20 -13.57
CA SER A 122 9.88 -42.32 -14.04
C SER A 122 9.89 -42.56 -15.56
N ILE A 123 10.16 -41.53 -16.37
CA ILE A 123 10.25 -41.64 -17.85
C ILE A 123 11.67 -41.85 -18.35
N THR A 124 12.69 -41.75 -17.48
CA THR A 124 14.09 -41.97 -17.86
C THR A 124 14.42 -43.47 -17.71
N PRO A 125 14.98 -44.14 -18.74
CA PRO A 125 15.32 -45.56 -18.64
C PRO A 125 16.28 -45.78 -17.47
N GLN A 126 15.97 -46.76 -16.61
CA GLN A 126 16.82 -47.15 -15.48
C GLN A 126 18.21 -47.56 -15.98
N GLY A 127 19.17 -46.63 -15.93
CA GLY A 127 20.52 -46.84 -16.45
C GLY A 127 21.37 -45.58 -16.54
N GLU A 128 20.80 -44.38 -16.56
CA GLU A 128 21.58 -43.14 -16.48
C GLU A 128 21.53 -42.58 -15.06
N HIS A 129 22.28 -43.18 -14.14
CA HIS A 129 22.57 -42.59 -12.84
C HIS A 129 23.39 -41.31 -13.05
N LYS A 130 22.70 -40.16 -13.06
CA LYS A 130 23.33 -38.88 -12.71
C LYS A 130 22.77 -38.51 -11.36
N GLU A 131 23.65 -38.56 -10.35
CA GLU A 131 23.30 -38.18 -8.99
C GLU A 131 22.61 -36.81 -8.98
N PRO A 132 21.57 -36.62 -8.17
CA PRO A 132 20.99 -35.31 -7.98
C PRO A 132 22.05 -34.45 -7.29
N VAL A 133 22.68 -33.56 -8.05
CA VAL A 133 23.48 -32.47 -7.50
C VAL A 133 22.52 -31.60 -6.71
N LEU A 134 22.44 -31.88 -5.41
CA LEU A 134 21.90 -30.99 -4.39
C LEU A 134 22.84 -29.78 -4.33
N GLU A 135 22.75 -28.93 -5.34
CA GLU A 135 23.22 -27.56 -5.24
C GLU A 135 22.18 -26.87 -4.37
N ILE A 136 22.42 -26.94 -3.06
CA ILE A 136 21.80 -26.05 -2.09
C ILE A 136 22.20 -24.66 -2.53
N GLN A 137 21.35 -24.06 -3.37
CA GLN A 137 21.43 -22.66 -3.71
C GLN A 137 21.19 -21.92 -2.41
N ASP A 138 22.29 -21.56 -1.75
CA ASP A 138 22.32 -20.70 -0.58
C ASP A 138 21.52 -19.45 -0.90
N VAL A 139 20.34 -19.38 -0.31
CA VAL A 139 19.44 -18.23 -0.35
C VAL A 139 20.05 -17.18 0.57
N HIS A 140 20.76 -16.23 -0.03
CA HIS A 140 20.91 -14.88 0.51
C HIS A 140 19.83 -13.98 -0.06
#